data_AF-A0AAD0TBB3-F1
#
_entry.id   AF-A0AAD0TBB3-F1
#
_cell.length_a   1.000
_cell.length_b   1.000
_cell.length_c   1.000
_cell.angle_alpha   90.00
_cell.angle_beta   90.00
_cell.angle_gamma   90.00
#
_symmetry.space_group_name_H-M   'P 1'
#
loop_
_entity.id
_entity.type
_entity.pdbx_description
1 polymer ?
#
loop_
_entity_poly.entity_id
_entity_poly.type
_entity_poly.pdbx_seq_one_letter_code
_entity_poly.pdbx_strand_id
1 'polypeptide(L)'
;MRKEDAIILMCHEVCEDLHINKVLRKNFFAYFYSWVFLSYNEVEKKVDELDKSQNFFDRWKSSFKYLNSICDYEEKLQLFSRLFEIFAVKLKNSKAPKVLHEAFVSLEIKDKDFEKLKDTFYKIQYFRKSGLRDYSNALLFSLMISYSNDGVLDESEFSYLRNLLRSICDHMPNIPIHSFDIKNVLAVNAYSEEEIKKLSQEVIAAIKSDGNVDRKELAAMKSVIKKMHLGEFHDDEWETIAPFLSLIILLADGEISQKEEDWFLSHYKGFEIKTIEQAFWLHSILIQSPKVFKDNYKFIKTISGSKGPLFDMTNMLFLTFAKHFLSLDQKRIDVLADFFKDGREKDVIKDIDEIVAGKVVEEEILLIINLVLNDRYDLNKINEYLNQKYIERVFKGIKKEDSKLKYLAICHIIFADEEISSSEYKALWDSFKESRLDPELLETVLYDFSLCRMKIYKMDKYYKYLS
;
A
#
# COMPACT_ATOMS: atom_id res chain seq x y z
N MET A 1 0.12 45.60 -24.27
CA MET A 1 -0.56 45.38 -22.98
C MET A 1 0.50 44.98 -21.96
N ARG A 2 0.43 45.47 -20.71
CA ARG A 2 1.40 45.08 -19.67
C ARG A 2 1.07 43.68 -19.12
N LYS A 3 2.03 43.02 -18.46
CA LYS A 3 1.81 41.71 -17.82
C LYS A 3 0.68 41.76 -16.80
N GLU A 4 0.60 42.84 -16.04
CA GLU A 4 -0.46 43.08 -15.04
C GLU A 4 -1.81 43.33 -15.67
N ASP A 5 -1.89 43.72 -16.93
CA ASP A 5 -3.19 43.89 -17.60
C ASP A 5 -3.64 42.52 -18.16
N ALA A 6 -2.70 41.68 -18.61
CA ALA A 6 -2.96 40.30 -19.06
C ALA A 6 -3.46 39.39 -17.93
N ILE A 7 -2.89 39.48 -16.73
CA ILE A 7 -3.33 38.69 -15.57
C ILE A 7 -4.74 39.15 -15.11
N ILE A 8 -5.13 40.42 -15.29
CA ILE A 8 -6.49 40.91 -15.01
C ILE A 8 -7.49 40.25 -15.97
N LEU A 9 -7.16 40.22 -17.26
CA LEU A 9 -7.99 39.57 -18.27
C LEU A 9 -8.13 38.07 -18.00
N MET A 10 -7.03 37.40 -17.65
CA MET A 10 -7.08 36.00 -17.23
C MET A 10 -8.00 35.79 -16.03
N CYS A 11 -7.88 36.61 -14.99
CA CYS A 11 -8.77 36.51 -13.84
C CYS A 11 -10.23 36.76 -14.21
N HIS A 12 -10.50 37.68 -15.13
CA HIS A 12 -11.85 37.97 -15.60
C HIS A 12 -12.44 36.81 -16.39
N GLU A 13 -11.73 36.31 -17.41
CA GLU A 13 -12.13 35.17 -18.24
C GLU A 13 -12.44 33.95 -17.37
N VAL A 14 -11.52 33.58 -16.47
CA VAL A 14 -11.73 32.47 -15.53
C VAL A 14 -12.99 32.68 -14.68
N CYS A 15 -13.24 33.91 -14.20
CA CYS A 15 -14.42 34.21 -13.41
C CYS A 15 -15.73 34.13 -14.20
N GLU A 16 -15.70 34.47 -15.49
CA GLU A 16 -16.84 34.32 -16.40
C GLU A 16 -17.12 32.86 -16.70
N ASP A 17 -16.10 32.07 -17.07
CA ASP A 17 -16.23 30.64 -17.40
C ASP A 17 -16.80 29.82 -16.25
N LEU A 18 -16.35 30.15 -15.03
CA LEU A 18 -16.78 29.52 -13.80
C LEU A 18 -18.10 30.08 -13.24
N HIS A 19 -18.63 31.16 -13.84
CA HIS A 19 -19.81 31.90 -13.37
C HIS A 19 -19.72 32.31 -11.87
N ILE A 20 -18.55 32.80 -11.45
CA ILE A 20 -18.31 33.22 -10.06
C ILE A 20 -19.09 34.51 -9.78
N ASN A 21 -19.76 34.61 -8.63
CA ASN A 21 -20.47 35.84 -8.24
C ASN A 21 -19.49 37.01 -7.92
N LYS A 22 -19.97 38.26 -8.02
CA LYS A 22 -19.13 39.47 -7.86
C LYS A 22 -18.36 39.53 -6.52
N VAL A 23 -18.93 39.01 -5.43
CA VAL A 23 -18.29 39.01 -4.10
C VAL A 23 -17.06 38.10 -4.09
N LEU A 24 -17.18 36.89 -4.65
CA LEU A 24 -16.10 35.92 -4.73
C LEU A 24 -15.03 36.32 -5.77
N ARG A 25 -15.43 37.02 -6.84
CA ARG A 25 -14.48 37.54 -7.84
C ARG A 25 -13.45 38.48 -7.21
N LYS A 26 -13.86 39.38 -6.30
CA LYS A 26 -12.90 40.26 -5.60
C LYS A 26 -11.79 39.47 -4.89
N ASN A 27 -12.16 38.40 -4.19
CA ASN A 27 -11.20 37.53 -3.49
C ASN A 27 -10.31 36.74 -4.47
N PHE A 28 -10.87 36.33 -5.60
CA PHE A 28 -10.13 35.66 -6.67
C PHE A 28 -9.04 36.59 -7.25
N PHE A 29 -9.39 37.82 -7.61
CA PHE A 29 -8.43 38.80 -8.15
C PHE A 29 -7.34 39.16 -7.14
N ALA A 30 -7.69 39.36 -5.87
CA ALA A 30 -6.74 39.66 -4.80
C ALA A 30 -5.74 38.52 -4.52
N TYR A 31 -6.00 37.31 -5.01
CA TYR A 31 -5.11 36.17 -4.84
C TYR A 31 -3.96 36.16 -5.88
N PHE A 32 -4.19 36.76 -7.05
CA PHE A 32 -3.17 36.89 -8.11
C PHE A 32 -2.38 38.20 -8.00
N TYR A 33 -2.90 39.21 -7.30
CA TYR A 33 -2.29 40.54 -7.15
C TYR A 33 -2.00 40.93 -5.71
N SER A 34 -1.02 41.81 -5.52
CA SER A 34 -0.81 42.58 -4.29
C SER A 34 -1.68 43.84 -4.19
N TRP A 35 -2.62 44.05 -5.11
CA TRP A 35 -3.49 45.23 -5.16
C TRP A 35 -4.76 45.03 -4.33
N VAL A 36 -5.00 45.97 -3.42
CA VAL A 36 -6.25 46.07 -2.67
C VAL A 36 -7.24 46.90 -3.48
N PHE A 37 -8.11 46.25 -4.26
CA PHE A 37 -9.23 46.95 -4.89
C PHE A 37 -10.26 47.35 -3.83
N LEU A 38 -10.69 48.61 -3.84
CA LEU A 38 -11.72 49.08 -2.91
C LEU A 38 -13.08 48.49 -3.31
N SER A 39 -13.34 48.35 -4.61
CA SER A 39 -14.58 47.74 -5.14
C SER A 39 -14.36 46.94 -6.44
N TYR A 40 -15.25 45.98 -6.73
CA TYR A 40 -15.21 45.21 -7.99
C TYR A 40 -15.52 46.09 -9.23
N ASN A 41 -16.23 47.20 -9.05
CA ASN A 41 -16.53 48.15 -10.13
C ASN A 41 -15.25 48.81 -10.71
N GLU A 42 -14.16 48.88 -9.94
CA GLU A 42 -12.85 49.34 -10.43
C GLU A 42 -12.22 48.33 -11.38
N VAL A 43 -12.43 47.03 -11.11
CA VAL A 43 -11.98 45.92 -11.96
C VAL A 43 -12.78 45.90 -13.25
N GLU A 44 -14.12 46.03 -13.19
CA GLU A 44 -14.99 46.07 -14.38
C GLU A 44 -14.59 47.21 -15.32
N LYS A 45 -14.38 48.44 -14.81
CA LYS A 45 -13.92 49.57 -15.63
C LYS A 45 -12.58 49.28 -16.31
N LYS A 46 -11.64 48.66 -15.59
CA LYS A 46 -10.33 48.34 -16.13
C LYS A 46 -10.39 47.20 -17.16
N VAL A 47 -11.27 46.22 -16.97
CA VAL A 47 -11.56 45.20 -17.98
C VAL A 47 -12.18 45.85 -19.22
N ASP A 48 -13.19 46.71 -19.07
CA ASP A 48 -13.82 47.43 -20.20
C ASP A 48 -12.83 48.30 -20.99
N GLU A 49 -11.84 48.89 -20.31
CA GLU A 49 -10.75 49.64 -20.95
C GLU A 49 -9.80 48.74 -21.75
N LEU A 50 -9.55 47.52 -21.27
CA LEU A 50 -8.71 46.53 -21.94
C LEU A 50 -9.45 45.80 -23.08
N ASP A 51 -10.75 45.58 -22.93
CA ASP A 51 -11.63 44.86 -23.86
C ASP A 51 -11.96 45.70 -25.12
N LYS A 52 -11.85 47.04 -25.04
CA LYS A 52 -11.89 47.94 -26.22
C LYS A 52 -10.79 47.69 -27.25
N SER A 53 -9.81 46.83 -26.95
CA SER A 53 -8.78 46.36 -27.88
C SER A 53 -9.21 45.07 -28.58
N GLN A 54 -10.15 45.13 -29.54
CA GLN A 54 -10.60 43.99 -30.38
C GLN A 54 -9.45 43.13 -30.95
N ASN A 55 -8.31 43.75 -31.27
CA ASN A 55 -7.09 43.08 -31.75
C ASN A 55 -6.51 42.01 -30.78
N PHE A 56 -6.86 42.04 -29.50
CA PHE A 56 -6.36 41.10 -28.49
C PHE A 56 -7.02 39.72 -28.63
N PHE A 57 -8.35 39.69 -28.57
CA PHE A 57 -9.15 38.46 -28.66
C PHE A 57 -9.06 37.80 -30.03
N ASP A 58 -9.00 38.61 -31.09
CA ASP A 58 -8.85 38.12 -32.47
C ASP A 58 -7.51 37.39 -32.70
N ARG A 59 -6.43 37.84 -32.03
CA ARG A 59 -5.08 37.30 -32.23
C ARG A 59 -4.77 36.10 -31.33
N TRP A 60 -5.14 36.17 -30.05
CA TRP A 60 -4.70 35.19 -29.05
C TRP A 60 -5.76 34.18 -28.63
N LYS A 61 -7.05 34.48 -28.83
CA LYS A 61 -8.22 33.64 -28.50
C LYS A 61 -8.43 33.27 -27.02
N SER A 62 -7.40 33.23 -26.18
CA SER A 62 -7.52 33.19 -24.71
C SER A 62 -6.37 33.94 -24.03
N SER A 63 -6.62 34.45 -22.83
CA SER A 63 -5.63 35.17 -22.02
C SER A 63 -4.39 34.32 -21.68
N PHE A 64 -4.55 33.01 -21.49
CA PHE A 64 -3.44 32.11 -21.19
C PHE A 64 -2.42 32.05 -22.34
N LYS A 65 -2.89 32.03 -23.60
CA LYS A 65 -2.00 32.05 -24.77
C LYS A 65 -1.23 33.35 -24.88
N TYR A 66 -1.85 34.47 -24.54
CA TYR A 66 -1.14 35.74 -24.49
C TYR A 66 -0.09 35.75 -23.38
N LEU A 67 -0.44 35.31 -22.17
CA LEU A 67 0.50 35.18 -21.04
C LEU A 67 1.70 34.30 -21.40
N ASN A 68 1.47 33.19 -22.10
CA ASN A 68 2.54 32.31 -22.60
C ASN A 68 3.56 33.06 -23.48
N SER A 69 3.12 34.05 -24.26
CA SER A 69 3.97 34.82 -25.17
C SER A 69 4.79 35.95 -24.51
N ILE A 70 4.39 36.38 -23.30
CA ILE A 70 5.01 37.55 -22.63
C ILE A 70 5.69 37.20 -21.29
N CYS A 71 5.33 36.08 -20.67
CA CYS A 71 5.91 35.63 -19.41
C CYS A 71 7.07 34.65 -19.66
N ASP A 72 8.05 34.64 -18.76
CA ASP A 72 9.02 33.55 -18.69
C ASP A 72 8.39 32.30 -18.05
N TYR A 73 9.13 31.18 -18.03
CA TYR A 73 8.59 29.92 -17.52
C TYR A 73 8.31 29.95 -16.01
N GLU A 74 9.12 30.65 -15.22
CA GLU A 74 8.94 30.72 -13.76
C GLU A 74 7.67 31.49 -13.41
N GLU A 75 7.42 32.59 -14.11
CA GLU A 75 6.18 33.36 -14.02
C GLU A 75 4.96 32.53 -14.42
N LYS A 76 5.03 31.77 -15.53
CA LYS A 76 3.96 30.86 -15.98
C LYS A 76 3.64 29.82 -14.91
N LEU A 77 4.67 29.18 -14.36
CA LEU A 77 4.52 28.16 -13.33
C LEU A 77 3.92 28.75 -12.04
N GLN A 78 4.31 29.97 -11.66
CA GLN A 78 3.73 30.64 -10.49
C GLN A 78 2.24 30.95 -10.70
N LEU A 79 1.84 31.45 -11.87
CA LEU A 79 0.44 31.71 -12.21
C LEU A 79 -0.39 30.43 -12.16
N PHE A 80 0.10 29.37 -12.81
CA PHE A 80 -0.55 28.06 -12.82
C PHE A 80 -0.68 27.48 -11.40
N SER A 81 0.38 27.55 -10.58
CA SER A 81 0.37 27.04 -9.21
C SER A 81 -0.64 27.77 -8.32
N ARG A 82 -0.77 29.11 -8.48
CA ARG A 82 -1.81 29.89 -7.79
C ARG A 82 -3.21 29.50 -8.25
N LEU A 83 -3.40 29.29 -9.55
CA LEU A 83 -4.69 28.84 -10.08
C LEU A 83 -5.09 27.47 -9.52
N PHE A 84 -4.14 26.54 -9.41
CA PHE A 84 -4.36 25.26 -8.76
C PHE A 84 -4.73 25.43 -7.27
N GLU A 85 -3.95 26.21 -6.51
CA GLU A 85 -4.17 26.37 -5.06
C GLU A 85 -5.51 27.03 -4.73
N ILE A 86 -5.92 28.06 -5.49
CA ILE A 86 -7.21 28.71 -5.26
C ILE A 86 -8.37 27.77 -5.54
N PHE A 87 -8.31 26.97 -6.61
CA PHE A 87 -9.33 25.97 -6.92
C PHE A 87 -9.36 24.82 -5.93
N ALA A 88 -8.21 24.43 -5.37
CA ALA A 88 -8.12 23.37 -4.39
C ALA A 88 -8.64 23.78 -3.00
N VAL A 89 -8.33 25.00 -2.55
CA VAL A 89 -8.50 25.39 -1.14
C VAL A 89 -9.60 26.42 -0.91
N LYS A 90 -9.79 27.38 -1.82
CA LYS A 90 -10.61 28.58 -1.56
C LYS A 90 -11.90 28.64 -2.38
N LEU A 91 -11.89 28.09 -3.59
CA LEU A 91 -12.98 28.23 -4.53
C LEU A 91 -13.21 26.93 -5.30
N LYS A 92 -13.91 25.99 -4.66
CA LYS A 92 -14.32 24.74 -5.31
C LYS A 92 -15.42 25.00 -6.33
N ASN A 93 -15.18 24.63 -7.59
CA ASN A 93 -16.15 24.80 -8.67
C ASN A 93 -16.06 23.63 -9.65
N SER A 94 -17.19 22.97 -9.94
CA SER A 94 -17.23 21.79 -10.82
C SER A 94 -16.59 21.96 -12.21
N LYS A 95 -16.45 23.20 -12.72
CA LYS A 95 -15.80 23.49 -14.00
C LYS A 95 -14.29 23.78 -13.89
N ALA A 96 -13.76 23.98 -12.68
CA ALA A 96 -12.35 24.32 -12.44
C ALA A 96 -11.34 23.34 -13.06
N PRO A 97 -11.56 22.00 -13.07
CA PRO A 97 -10.66 21.08 -13.75
C PRO A 97 -10.43 21.38 -15.23
N LYS A 98 -11.48 21.83 -15.95
CA LYS A 98 -11.38 22.20 -17.37
C LYS A 98 -10.57 23.47 -17.59
N VAL A 99 -10.80 24.48 -16.76
CA VAL A 99 -10.04 25.73 -16.80
C VAL A 99 -8.57 25.48 -16.48
N LEU A 100 -8.29 24.63 -15.49
CA LEU A 100 -6.93 24.23 -15.14
C LEU A 100 -6.25 23.47 -16.28
N HIS A 101 -6.97 22.57 -16.97
CA HIS A 101 -6.46 21.89 -18.17
C HIS A 101 -6.08 22.89 -19.28
N GLU A 102 -6.95 23.86 -19.57
CA GLU A 102 -6.65 24.89 -20.57
C GLU A 102 -5.42 25.72 -20.18
N ALA A 103 -5.31 26.10 -18.91
CA ALA A 103 -4.15 26.83 -18.39
C ALA A 103 -2.87 26.00 -18.52
N PHE A 104 -2.91 24.71 -18.17
CA PHE A 104 -1.79 23.78 -18.28
C PHE A 104 -1.26 23.70 -19.72
N VAL A 105 -2.16 23.48 -20.69
CA VAL A 105 -1.82 23.39 -22.12
C VAL A 105 -1.35 24.72 -22.67
N SER A 106 -2.08 25.80 -22.39
CA SER A 106 -1.84 27.11 -23.02
C SER A 106 -0.62 27.83 -22.46
N LEU A 107 -0.26 27.59 -21.20
CA LEU A 107 0.96 28.11 -20.57
C LEU A 107 2.17 27.19 -20.76
N GLU A 108 2.01 26.05 -21.43
CA GLU A 108 3.08 25.08 -21.70
C GLU A 108 3.80 24.62 -20.41
N ILE A 109 3.01 24.31 -19.37
CA ILE A 109 3.55 23.81 -18.10
C ILE A 109 4.14 22.41 -18.32
N LYS A 110 5.35 22.16 -17.82
CA LYS A 110 5.98 20.85 -17.94
C LYS A 110 5.32 19.86 -17.00
N ASP A 111 5.06 18.64 -17.49
CA ASP A 111 4.45 17.56 -16.71
C ASP A 111 5.14 17.38 -15.34
N LYS A 112 6.47 17.32 -15.33
CA LYS A 112 7.27 17.14 -14.10
C LYS A 112 6.99 18.16 -13.00
N ASP A 113 6.64 19.40 -13.37
CA ASP A 113 6.41 20.47 -12.40
C ASP A 113 4.97 20.42 -11.89
N PHE A 114 4.03 19.96 -12.74
CA PHE A 114 2.67 19.65 -12.31
C PHE A 114 2.61 18.40 -11.41
N GLU A 115 3.35 17.34 -11.72
CA GLU A 115 3.48 16.16 -10.86
C GLU A 115 3.91 16.55 -9.44
N LYS A 116 4.95 17.38 -9.30
CA LYS A 116 5.40 17.88 -7.98
C LYS A 116 4.32 18.66 -7.24
N LEU A 117 3.51 19.46 -7.95
CA LEU A 117 2.42 20.22 -7.36
C LEU A 117 1.32 19.29 -6.84
N LYS A 118 0.94 18.27 -7.62
CA LYS A 118 -0.01 17.23 -7.20
C LYS A 118 0.49 16.44 -6.01
N ASP A 119 1.74 15.99 -6.03
CA ASP A 119 2.35 15.23 -4.94
C ASP A 119 2.35 16.05 -3.65
N THR A 120 2.70 17.33 -3.73
CA THR A 120 2.68 18.25 -2.59
C THR A 120 1.26 18.42 -2.05
N PHE A 121 0.28 18.59 -2.93
CA PHE A 121 -1.13 18.70 -2.57
C PHE A 121 -1.63 17.44 -1.86
N TYR A 122 -1.42 16.26 -2.46
CA TYR A 122 -1.84 15.00 -1.86
C TYR A 122 -1.14 14.75 -0.53
N LYS A 123 0.17 15.02 -0.45
CA LYS A 123 0.93 14.90 0.80
C LYS A 123 0.32 15.72 1.92
N ILE A 124 -0.04 16.98 1.65
CA ILE A 124 -0.62 17.88 2.65
C ILE A 124 -2.05 17.47 3.01
N GLN A 125 -2.90 17.17 2.02
CA GLN A 125 -4.34 16.99 2.23
C GLN A 125 -4.72 15.58 2.69
N TYR A 126 -3.97 14.56 2.29
CA TYR A 126 -4.35 13.16 2.45
C TYR A 126 -3.35 12.35 3.27
N PHE A 127 -2.06 12.64 3.21
CA PHE A 127 -1.05 11.78 3.84
C PHE A 127 -0.48 12.32 5.16
N ARG A 128 -0.31 13.65 5.31
CA ARG A 128 0.41 14.28 6.45
C ARG A 128 -0.13 13.93 7.84
N LYS A 129 -1.42 13.62 7.95
CA LYS A 129 -2.08 13.28 9.24
C LYS A 129 -2.63 11.86 9.28
N SER A 130 -2.36 11.06 8.24
CA SER A 130 -2.90 9.71 8.14
C SER A 130 -2.03 8.74 8.92
N GLY A 131 -2.66 7.92 9.77
CA GLY A 131 -2.01 6.86 10.52
C GLY A 131 -2.26 5.49 9.91
N LEU A 132 -1.72 4.43 10.53
CA LEU A 132 -1.86 3.06 10.04
C LEU A 132 -3.29 2.65 9.72
N ARG A 133 -4.21 3.06 10.59
CA ARG A 133 -5.63 2.77 10.42
C ARG A 133 -6.24 3.38 9.16
N ASP A 134 -5.80 4.56 8.73
CA ASP A 134 -6.28 5.22 7.53
C ASP A 134 -5.84 4.47 6.28
N TYR A 135 -4.57 4.05 6.23
CA TYR A 135 -4.02 3.26 5.13
C TYR A 135 -4.62 1.86 5.09
N SER A 136 -4.79 1.21 6.23
CA SER A 136 -5.47 -0.09 6.35
C SER A 136 -6.89 -0.05 5.78
N ASN A 137 -7.67 0.98 6.14
CA ASN A 137 -8.99 1.16 5.56
C ASN A 137 -8.89 1.42 4.06
N ALA A 138 -8.05 2.36 3.62
CA ALA A 138 -7.88 2.70 2.21
C ALA A 138 -7.53 1.46 1.36
N LEU A 139 -6.59 0.64 1.81
CA LEU A 139 -6.21 -0.62 1.18
C LEU A 139 -7.38 -1.59 1.07
N LEU A 140 -8.07 -1.86 2.18
CA LEU A 140 -9.16 -2.84 2.20
C LEU A 140 -10.34 -2.40 1.32
N PHE A 141 -10.63 -1.10 1.28
CA PHE A 141 -11.63 -0.56 0.36
C PHE A 141 -11.18 -0.72 -1.09
N SER A 142 -9.94 -0.37 -1.43
CA SER A 142 -9.42 -0.55 -2.78
C SER A 142 -9.43 -2.01 -3.23
N LEU A 143 -8.92 -2.94 -2.41
CA LEU A 143 -8.96 -4.38 -2.72
C LEU A 143 -10.40 -4.89 -2.88
N MET A 144 -11.32 -4.48 -2.00
CA MET A 144 -12.72 -4.89 -2.10
C MET A 144 -13.34 -4.45 -3.43
N ILE A 145 -13.00 -3.27 -3.94
CA ILE A 145 -13.50 -2.78 -5.24
C ILE A 145 -12.90 -3.59 -6.38
N SER A 146 -11.57 -3.70 -6.44
CA SER A 146 -10.84 -4.42 -7.48
C SER A 146 -11.34 -5.87 -7.61
N TYR A 147 -11.28 -6.64 -6.52
CA TYR A 147 -11.70 -8.05 -6.54
C TYR A 147 -13.20 -8.26 -6.75
N SER A 148 -14.06 -7.24 -6.55
CA SER A 148 -15.49 -7.39 -6.86
C SER A 148 -15.82 -7.14 -8.32
N ASN A 149 -14.88 -6.61 -9.11
CA ASN A 149 -15.08 -6.36 -10.54
C ASN A 149 -14.95 -7.65 -11.35
N ASP A 150 -13.73 -8.16 -11.45
CA ASP A 150 -13.38 -9.32 -12.29
C ASP A 150 -12.83 -10.50 -11.46
N GLY A 151 -12.79 -10.35 -10.13
CA GLY A 151 -12.29 -11.37 -9.22
C GLY A 151 -10.77 -11.38 -9.05
N VAL A 152 -10.05 -10.42 -9.64
CA VAL A 152 -8.59 -10.37 -9.71
C VAL A 152 -8.12 -8.92 -9.47
N LEU A 153 -6.87 -8.75 -9.04
CA LEU A 153 -6.18 -7.46 -9.00
C LEU A 153 -5.30 -7.33 -10.24
N ASP A 154 -5.43 -6.25 -11.01
CA ASP A 154 -4.58 -5.99 -12.19
C ASP A 154 -3.31 -5.18 -11.87
N GLU A 155 -2.42 -5.02 -12.85
CA GLU A 155 -1.12 -4.32 -12.68
C GLU A 155 -1.27 -2.82 -12.39
N SER A 156 -2.27 -2.16 -12.96
CA SER A 156 -2.53 -0.73 -12.76
C SER A 156 -3.02 -0.48 -11.33
N GLU A 157 -4.01 -1.26 -10.90
CA GLU A 157 -4.56 -1.25 -9.54
C GLU A 157 -3.48 -1.61 -8.51
N PHE A 158 -2.70 -2.65 -8.80
CA PHE A 158 -1.63 -3.12 -7.93
C PHE A 158 -0.52 -2.08 -7.76
N SER A 159 -0.07 -1.46 -8.86
CA SER A 159 0.90 -0.37 -8.83
C SER A 159 0.39 0.81 -8.00
N TYR A 160 -0.89 1.17 -8.15
CA TYR A 160 -1.51 2.20 -7.33
C TYR A 160 -1.50 1.83 -5.84
N LEU A 161 -1.94 0.62 -5.48
CA LEU A 161 -1.96 0.13 -4.10
C LEU A 161 -0.57 0.12 -3.46
N ARG A 162 0.45 -0.34 -4.19
CA ARG A 162 1.85 -0.28 -3.72
C ARG A 162 2.28 1.15 -3.46
N ASN A 163 1.99 2.08 -4.37
CA ASN A 163 2.35 3.50 -4.18
C ASN A 163 1.60 4.14 -3.02
N LEU A 164 0.32 3.80 -2.82
CA LEU A 164 -0.48 4.21 -1.67
C LEU A 164 0.16 3.73 -0.36
N LEU A 165 0.63 2.48 -0.30
CA LEU A 165 1.18 1.88 0.91
C LEU A 165 2.66 2.25 1.17
N ARG A 166 3.44 2.64 0.16
CA ARG A 166 4.87 2.97 0.35
C ARG A 166 5.11 4.04 1.42
N SER A 167 4.20 5.01 1.58
CA SER A 167 4.33 6.05 2.61
C SER A 167 4.05 5.58 4.04
N ILE A 168 3.49 4.38 4.21
CA ILE A 168 3.30 3.79 5.54
C ILE A 168 4.48 2.93 5.99
N CYS A 169 5.40 2.53 5.11
CA CYS A 169 6.55 1.71 5.47
C CYS A 169 7.37 2.34 6.62
N ASP A 170 7.51 3.67 6.65
CA ASP A 170 8.21 4.39 7.72
C ASP A 170 7.51 4.33 9.10
N HIS A 171 6.25 3.90 9.14
CA HIS A 171 5.41 3.86 10.34
C HIS A 171 5.20 2.44 10.88
N MET A 172 5.72 1.41 10.20
CA MET A 172 5.56 0.02 10.58
C MET A 172 6.92 -0.63 10.78
N PRO A 173 7.15 -1.35 11.89
CA PRO A 173 8.40 -2.07 12.06
C PRO A 173 8.49 -3.23 11.05
N ASN A 174 9.56 -3.24 10.23
CA ASN A 174 10.00 -4.38 9.43
C ASN A 174 8.97 -4.94 8.41
N ILE A 175 8.30 -4.05 7.66
CA ILE A 175 7.52 -4.41 6.45
C ILE A 175 8.28 -3.90 5.21
N PRO A 176 8.36 -4.70 4.12
CA PRO A 176 7.75 -6.04 3.95
C PRO A 176 8.56 -7.18 4.62
N ILE A 177 7.90 -8.30 4.92
CA ILE A 177 8.55 -9.58 5.30
C ILE A 177 8.90 -10.21 3.97
N HIS A 178 10.19 -10.25 3.61
CA HIS A 178 10.59 -10.57 2.25
C HIS A 178 10.28 -12.03 1.90
N SER A 179 10.44 -12.97 2.83
CA SER A 179 10.12 -14.37 2.63
C SER A 179 9.31 -14.98 3.77
N PHE A 180 8.21 -15.66 3.41
CA PHE A 180 7.39 -16.42 4.37
C PHE A 180 7.86 -17.88 4.54
N ASP A 181 8.86 -18.33 3.78
CA ASP A 181 9.41 -19.69 3.82
C ASP A 181 10.91 -19.68 3.50
N ILE A 182 11.72 -20.37 4.32
CA ILE A 182 13.15 -20.55 4.08
C ILE A 182 13.47 -21.19 2.72
N LYS A 183 12.56 -22.03 2.18
CA LYS A 183 12.71 -22.63 0.85
C LYS A 183 12.65 -21.58 -0.26
N ASN A 184 11.90 -20.49 -0.06
CA ASN A 184 11.84 -19.38 -1.01
C ASN A 184 13.13 -18.56 -0.93
N VAL A 185 13.68 -18.35 0.27
CA VAL A 185 14.99 -17.67 0.47
C VAL A 185 16.07 -18.33 -0.36
N LEU A 186 16.19 -19.66 -0.29
CA LEU A 186 17.17 -20.40 -1.10
C LEU A 186 16.95 -20.30 -2.62
N ALA A 187 15.69 -20.15 -3.04
CA ALA A 187 15.34 -20.09 -4.45
C ALA A 187 15.58 -18.72 -5.08
N VAL A 188 15.58 -17.65 -4.27
CA VAL A 188 15.72 -16.26 -4.74
C VAL A 188 17.08 -15.64 -4.43
N ASN A 189 17.80 -16.13 -3.41
CA ASN A 189 19.15 -15.66 -3.07
C ASN A 189 20.21 -16.45 -3.82
N ALA A 190 21.17 -15.75 -4.42
CA ALA A 190 22.31 -16.37 -5.08
C ALA A 190 23.55 -16.29 -4.18
N TYR A 191 24.26 -17.40 -4.01
CA TYR A 191 25.41 -17.50 -3.10
C TYR A 191 26.70 -17.72 -3.87
N SER A 192 27.81 -17.26 -3.31
CA SER A 192 29.13 -17.57 -3.85
C SER A 192 29.44 -19.07 -3.73
N GLU A 193 30.39 -19.55 -4.53
CA GLU A 193 30.81 -20.96 -4.45
C GLU A 193 31.35 -21.34 -3.05
N GLU A 194 32.00 -20.40 -2.37
CA GLU A 194 32.51 -20.60 -1.02
C GLU A 194 31.37 -20.74 0.00
N GLU A 195 30.36 -19.90 -0.08
CA GLU A 195 29.18 -19.96 0.79
C GLU A 195 28.36 -21.22 0.56
N ILE A 196 28.15 -21.65 -0.69
CA ILE A 196 27.48 -22.92 -0.99
C ILE A 196 28.26 -24.09 -0.37
N LYS A 197 29.59 -24.07 -0.42
CA LYS A 197 30.43 -25.08 0.25
C LYS A 197 30.24 -25.07 1.75
N LYS A 198 30.23 -23.88 2.39
CA LYS A 198 29.97 -23.74 3.84
C LYS A 198 28.58 -24.24 4.21
N LEU A 199 27.53 -23.78 3.54
CA LEU A 199 26.16 -24.24 3.77
C LEU A 199 26.01 -25.75 3.55
N SER A 200 26.67 -26.32 2.55
CA SER A 200 26.66 -27.77 2.31
C SER A 200 27.34 -28.52 3.47
N GLN A 201 28.43 -28.00 4.02
CA GLN A 201 29.11 -28.58 5.17
C GLN A 201 28.23 -28.54 6.42
N GLU A 202 27.51 -27.44 6.66
CA GLU A 202 26.56 -27.30 7.76
C GLU A 202 25.45 -28.35 7.68
N VAL A 203 24.83 -28.50 6.51
CA VAL A 203 23.77 -29.48 6.25
C VAL A 203 24.28 -30.92 6.43
N ILE A 204 25.52 -31.21 6.00
CA ILE A 204 26.15 -32.53 6.20
C ILE A 204 26.46 -32.80 7.68
N ALA A 205 26.88 -31.77 8.42
CA ALA A 205 27.15 -31.88 9.85
C ALA A 205 25.87 -32.17 10.64
N ALA A 206 24.75 -31.53 10.28
CA ALA A 206 23.44 -31.78 10.87
C ALA A 206 23.02 -33.26 10.73
N ILE A 207 23.11 -33.84 9.52
CA ILE A 207 22.79 -35.27 9.28
C ILE A 207 23.59 -36.22 10.15
N LYS A 208 24.84 -35.86 10.49
CA LYS A 208 25.75 -36.76 11.23
C LYS A 208 25.71 -36.55 12.73
N SER A 209 24.82 -35.68 13.22
CA SER A 209 24.91 -35.16 14.59
C SER A 209 24.52 -36.20 15.65
N ASP A 210 23.58 -37.10 15.37
CA ASP A 210 23.18 -38.18 16.29
C ASP A 210 24.03 -39.47 16.13
N GLY A 211 24.77 -39.57 15.01
CA GLY A 211 25.60 -40.70 14.61
C GLY A 211 24.90 -41.73 13.71
N ASN A 212 23.60 -41.56 13.45
CA ASN A 212 22.84 -42.30 12.45
C ASN A 212 22.61 -41.41 11.23
N VAL A 213 22.24 -42.02 10.10
CA VAL A 213 21.92 -41.26 8.89
C VAL A 213 20.66 -41.85 8.31
N ASP A 214 19.54 -41.14 8.44
CA ASP A 214 18.26 -41.59 7.90
C ASP A 214 18.13 -41.25 6.41
N ARG A 215 17.40 -42.09 5.68
CA ARG A 215 17.15 -41.90 4.24
C ARG A 215 16.38 -40.61 3.96
N LYS A 216 15.48 -40.19 4.86
CA LYS A 216 14.69 -38.96 4.74
C LYS A 216 15.56 -37.72 4.93
N GLU A 217 16.48 -37.72 5.89
CA GLU A 217 17.44 -36.62 6.08
C GLU A 217 18.36 -36.47 4.86
N LEU A 218 18.86 -37.59 4.32
CA LEU A 218 19.62 -37.58 3.08
C LEU A 218 18.83 -37.02 1.90
N ALA A 219 17.53 -37.31 1.83
CA ALA A 219 16.65 -36.74 0.81
C ALA A 219 16.43 -35.24 1.02
N ALA A 220 16.24 -34.79 2.26
CA ALA A 220 16.10 -33.38 2.63
C ALA A 220 17.37 -32.59 2.28
N MET A 221 18.56 -33.10 2.62
CA MET A 221 19.84 -32.49 2.24
C MET A 221 19.95 -32.33 0.73
N LYS A 222 19.69 -33.39 -0.04
CA LYS A 222 19.75 -33.32 -1.51
C LYS A 222 18.79 -32.27 -2.05
N SER A 223 17.61 -32.15 -1.45
CA SER A 223 16.63 -31.12 -1.83
C SER A 223 17.11 -29.71 -1.51
N VAL A 224 17.71 -29.49 -0.34
CA VAL A 224 18.22 -28.18 0.11
C VAL A 224 19.39 -27.75 -0.78
N ILE A 225 20.38 -28.62 -0.98
CA ILE A 225 21.55 -28.34 -1.82
C ILE A 225 21.13 -28.05 -3.27
N LYS A 226 20.15 -28.77 -3.81
CA LYS A 226 19.67 -28.53 -5.18
C LYS A 226 19.03 -27.15 -5.38
N LYS A 227 18.52 -26.53 -4.31
CA LYS A 227 17.89 -25.20 -4.38
C LYS A 227 18.89 -24.05 -4.27
N MET A 228 20.09 -24.30 -3.74
CA MET A 228 21.17 -23.32 -3.72
C MET A 228 21.65 -23.08 -5.14
N HIS A 229 21.80 -21.81 -5.53
CA HIS A 229 22.30 -21.44 -6.85
C HIS A 229 23.43 -20.42 -6.74
N LEU A 230 24.34 -20.47 -7.71
CA LEU A 230 25.54 -19.62 -7.77
C LEU A 230 25.18 -18.20 -8.20
N GLY A 231 25.70 -17.21 -7.49
CA GLY A 231 25.70 -15.80 -7.91
C GLY A 231 26.36 -14.90 -6.86
N GLU A 232 26.41 -13.60 -7.16
CA GLU A 232 27.12 -12.60 -6.35
C GLU A 232 26.20 -11.70 -5.52
N PHE A 233 24.87 -11.86 -5.66
CA PHE A 233 23.87 -11.04 -4.98
C PHE A 233 22.93 -11.90 -4.14
N HIS A 234 22.95 -11.68 -2.83
CA HIS A 234 21.95 -12.15 -1.89
C HIS A 234 21.60 -11.05 -0.89
N ASP A 235 20.41 -11.14 -0.31
CA ASP A 235 19.97 -10.22 0.74
C ASP A 235 20.39 -10.71 2.15
N ASP A 236 20.76 -11.98 2.28
CA ASP A 236 21.01 -12.65 3.57
C ASP A 236 22.36 -13.38 3.59
N GLU A 237 23.16 -13.12 4.64
CA GLU A 237 24.43 -13.83 4.89
C GLU A 237 24.20 -15.34 5.16
N TRP A 238 25.12 -16.20 4.70
CA TRP A 238 24.99 -17.65 4.85
C TRP A 238 24.90 -18.10 6.32
N GLU A 239 25.58 -17.39 7.25
CA GLU A 239 25.50 -17.65 8.70
C GLU A 239 24.08 -17.45 9.25
N THR A 240 23.30 -16.55 8.64
CA THR A 240 21.93 -16.27 9.06
C THR A 240 20.99 -17.43 8.67
N ILE A 241 21.26 -18.08 7.54
CA ILE A 241 20.41 -19.12 6.96
C ILE A 241 20.80 -20.53 7.44
N ALA A 242 22.09 -20.77 7.67
CA ALA A 242 22.62 -22.09 8.04
C ALA A 242 21.85 -22.79 9.19
N PRO A 243 21.51 -22.13 10.31
CA PRO A 243 20.76 -22.78 11.39
C PRO A 243 19.39 -23.32 10.93
N PHE A 244 18.69 -22.59 10.06
CA PHE A 244 17.39 -23.04 9.53
C PHE A 244 17.52 -24.22 8.58
N LEU A 245 18.59 -24.28 7.79
CA LEU A 245 18.86 -25.44 6.93
C LEU A 245 19.16 -26.68 7.75
N SER A 246 19.97 -26.53 8.80
CA SER A 246 20.24 -27.61 9.75
C SER A 246 18.94 -28.09 10.42
N LEU A 247 18.05 -27.18 10.84
CA LEU A 247 16.74 -27.57 11.38
C LEU A 247 15.88 -28.35 10.37
N ILE A 248 15.86 -27.97 9.09
CA ILE A 248 15.14 -28.73 8.05
C ILE A 248 15.61 -30.18 8.00
N ILE A 249 16.92 -30.40 8.13
CA ILE A 249 17.52 -31.73 8.14
C ILE A 249 17.13 -32.51 9.38
N LEU A 250 17.40 -31.94 10.56
CA LEU A 250 17.13 -32.59 11.85
C LEU A 250 15.64 -32.93 12.01
N LEU A 251 14.74 -32.19 11.36
CA LEU A 251 13.30 -32.42 11.42
C LEU A 251 12.77 -33.36 10.32
N ALA A 252 13.62 -33.82 9.40
CA ALA A 252 13.20 -34.50 8.17
C ALA A 252 12.67 -35.92 8.40
N ASP A 253 13.20 -36.63 9.38
CA ASP A 253 12.79 -38.00 9.69
C ASP A 253 11.48 -38.06 10.51
N GLY A 254 11.17 -36.96 11.20
CA GLY A 254 9.97 -36.74 11.99
C GLY A 254 10.16 -36.86 13.50
N GLU A 255 11.41 -36.90 13.99
CA GLU A 255 11.80 -36.91 15.41
C GLU A 255 13.05 -36.03 15.61
N ILE A 256 13.32 -35.55 16.83
CA ILE A 256 14.62 -34.96 17.18
C ILE A 256 15.09 -35.62 18.47
N SER A 257 16.26 -36.22 18.43
CA SER A 257 16.94 -36.83 19.57
C SER A 257 17.64 -35.77 20.44
N GLN A 258 17.89 -36.10 21.71
CA GLN A 258 18.63 -35.21 22.62
C GLN A 258 20.03 -34.85 22.10
N LYS A 259 20.69 -35.77 21.38
CA LYS A 259 22.02 -35.52 20.80
C LYS A 259 21.97 -34.44 19.73
N GLU A 260 20.91 -34.42 18.92
CA GLU A 260 20.69 -33.43 17.88
C GLU A 260 20.39 -32.06 18.48
N GLU A 261 19.57 -32.02 19.54
CA GLU A 261 19.32 -30.79 20.30
C GLU A 261 20.63 -30.22 20.88
N ASP A 262 21.40 -31.06 21.56
CA ASP A 262 22.66 -30.68 22.19
C ASP A 262 23.68 -30.22 21.14
N TRP A 263 23.77 -30.93 20.01
CA TRP A 263 24.61 -30.54 18.89
C TRP A 263 24.20 -29.16 18.36
N PHE A 264 22.92 -28.95 18.05
CA PHE A 264 22.42 -27.69 17.49
C PHE A 264 22.73 -26.50 18.41
N LEU A 265 22.44 -26.63 19.71
CA LEU A 265 22.67 -25.56 20.69
C LEU A 265 24.15 -25.29 20.93
N SER A 266 25.01 -26.29 20.79
CA SER A 266 26.46 -26.13 20.92
C SER A 266 27.10 -25.51 19.67
N HIS A 267 26.64 -25.91 18.49
CA HIS A 267 27.15 -25.48 17.19
C HIS A 267 26.70 -24.07 16.86
N TYR A 268 25.43 -23.74 17.11
CA TYR A 268 24.86 -22.40 16.96
C TYR A 268 24.68 -21.73 18.33
N LYS A 269 25.79 -21.59 19.05
CA LYS A 269 25.79 -21.10 20.44
C LYS A 269 25.11 -19.73 20.56
N GLY A 270 24.02 -19.68 21.34
CA GLY A 270 23.26 -18.45 21.56
C GLY A 270 22.37 -18.06 20.38
N PHE A 271 22.06 -19.00 19.48
CA PHE A 271 21.07 -18.78 18.43
C PHE A 271 19.70 -18.48 19.03
N GLU A 272 19.16 -17.35 18.62
CA GLU A 272 17.81 -16.90 18.91
C GLU A 272 17.23 -16.22 17.67
N ILE A 273 15.92 -16.34 17.47
CA ILE A 273 15.21 -15.62 16.43
C ILE A 273 15.23 -14.12 16.75
N LYS A 274 15.70 -13.31 15.80
CA LYS A 274 15.86 -11.85 15.95
C LYS A 274 14.87 -11.03 15.14
N THR A 275 14.29 -11.61 14.08
CA THR A 275 13.39 -10.90 13.15
C THR A 275 12.07 -11.66 12.95
N ILE A 276 11.05 -10.94 12.50
CA ILE A 276 9.74 -11.53 12.12
C ILE A 276 9.93 -12.57 11.01
N GLU A 277 10.76 -12.25 10.03
CA GLU A 277 11.06 -13.12 8.89
C GLU A 277 11.71 -14.45 9.33
N GLN A 278 12.71 -14.39 10.21
CA GLN A 278 13.33 -15.58 10.80
C GLN A 278 12.33 -16.46 11.56
N ALA A 279 11.38 -15.85 12.28
CA ALA A 279 10.33 -16.60 12.94
C ALA A 279 9.39 -17.27 11.93
N PHE A 280 9.04 -16.60 10.82
CA PHE A 280 8.28 -17.21 9.72
C PHE A 280 9.02 -18.41 9.13
N TRP A 281 10.34 -18.31 8.95
CA TRP A 281 11.16 -19.43 8.51
C TRP A 281 11.10 -20.60 9.49
N LEU A 282 11.33 -20.35 10.78
CA LEU A 282 11.24 -21.38 11.81
C LEU A 282 9.87 -22.06 11.79
N HIS A 283 8.79 -21.29 11.84
CA HIS A 283 7.44 -21.82 11.87
C HIS A 283 7.10 -22.59 10.58
N SER A 284 7.54 -22.13 9.41
CA SER A 284 7.37 -22.83 8.12
C SER A 284 8.04 -24.21 8.08
N ILE A 285 9.11 -24.40 8.86
CA ILE A 285 9.78 -25.69 9.03
C ILE A 285 8.96 -26.56 9.99
N LEU A 286 8.56 -26.01 11.14
CA LEU A 286 7.86 -26.74 12.20
C LEU A 286 6.49 -27.29 11.77
N ILE A 287 5.75 -26.56 10.92
CA ILE A 287 4.45 -27.02 10.41
C ILE A 287 4.52 -28.29 9.56
N GLN A 288 5.71 -28.64 9.04
CA GLN A 288 5.91 -29.86 8.24
C GLN A 288 5.97 -31.11 9.14
N SER A 289 6.37 -30.95 10.41
CA SER A 289 6.54 -32.02 11.39
C SER A 289 5.87 -31.69 12.74
N PRO A 290 4.52 -31.61 12.81
CA PRO A 290 3.81 -31.16 14.02
C PRO A 290 4.05 -32.03 15.27
N LYS A 291 4.42 -33.31 15.06
CA LYS A 291 4.75 -34.25 16.14
C LYS A 291 6.03 -33.81 16.86
N VAL A 292 7.07 -33.46 16.11
CA VAL A 292 8.36 -33.03 16.67
C VAL A 292 8.21 -31.77 17.50
N PHE A 293 7.40 -30.84 17.00
CA PHE A 293 7.10 -29.62 17.72
C PHE A 293 6.50 -29.85 19.11
N LYS A 294 5.60 -30.83 19.23
CA LYS A 294 4.98 -31.21 20.49
C LYS A 294 5.96 -31.92 21.42
N ASP A 295 6.75 -32.85 20.88
CA ASP A 295 7.62 -33.71 21.67
C ASP A 295 8.90 -32.97 22.13
N ASN A 296 9.37 -31.98 21.37
CA ASN A 296 10.61 -31.21 21.61
C ASN A 296 10.33 -29.75 22.01
N TYR A 297 9.20 -29.52 22.69
CA TYR A 297 8.70 -28.18 23.07
C TYR A 297 9.76 -27.26 23.69
N LYS A 298 10.60 -27.78 24.60
CA LYS A 298 11.64 -27.01 25.32
C LYS A 298 12.75 -26.51 24.40
N PHE A 299 13.21 -27.36 23.48
CA PHE A 299 14.21 -26.99 22.50
C PHE A 299 13.68 -25.89 21.57
N ILE A 300 12.47 -26.07 21.03
CA ILE A 300 11.85 -25.07 20.13
C ILE A 300 11.66 -23.73 20.84
N LYS A 301 11.19 -23.74 22.09
CA LYS A 301 11.05 -22.51 22.90
C LYS A 301 12.38 -21.81 23.16
N THR A 302 13.49 -22.56 23.23
CA THR A 302 14.83 -22.00 23.44
C THR A 302 15.31 -21.25 22.21
N ILE A 303 15.19 -21.85 21.02
CA ILE A 303 15.64 -21.24 19.77
C ILE A 303 14.71 -20.11 19.27
N SER A 304 13.41 -20.20 19.57
CA SER A 304 12.41 -19.21 19.15
C SER A 304 12.59 -17.83 19.82
N GLY A 305 13.42 -17.72 20.86
CA GLY A 305 13.55 -16.52 21.65
C GLY A 305 12.43 -16.35 22.68
N SER A 306 12.67 -15.51 23.69
CA SER A 306 11.75 -15.32 24.81
C SER A 306 10.71 -14.22 24.59
N LYS A 307 9.66 -14.24 25.44
CA LYS A 307 8.42 -13.46 25.41
C LYS A 307 8.61 -11.99 25.07
N GLY A 308 7.69 -11.42 24.30
CA GLY A 308 7.60 -9.98 24.07
C GLY A 308 6.61 -9.63 22.94
N PRO A 309 6.22 -8.35 22.80
CA PRO A 309 5.20 -7.93 21.84
C PRO A 309 5.51 -8.31 20.37
N LEU A 310 6.79 -8.25 19.97
CA LEU A 310 7.23 -8.64 18.64
C LEU A 310 7.00 -10.13 18.37
N PHE A 311 7.29 -10.98 19.36
CA PHE A 311 7.10 -12.42 19.27
C PHE A 311 5.61 -12.79 19.19
N ASP A 312 4.78 -12.13 19.99
CA ASP A 312 3.34 -12.38 20.02
C ASP A 312 2.69 -11.96 18.69
N MET A 313 3.01 -10.77 18.19
CA MET A 313 2.59 -10.31 16.86
C MET A 313 3.02 -11.29 15.76
N THR A 314 4.27 -11.77 15.81
CA THR A 314 4.79 -12.68 14.77
C THR A 314 4.07 -14.03 14.76
N ASN A 315 3.79 -14.59 15.93
CA ASN A 315 3.03 -15.83 16.04
C ASN A 315 1.61 -15.69 15.53
N MET A 316 0.94 -14.58 15.85
CA MET A 316 -0.41 -14.29 15.36
C MET A 316 -0.42 -14.06 13.84
N LEU A 317 0.57 -13.35 13.29
CA LEU A 317 0.78 -13.19 11.85
C LEU A 317 0.98 -14.55 11.15
N PHE A 318 1.86 -15.39 11.69
CA PHE A 318 2.12 -16.71 11.12
C PHE A 318 0.91 -17.64 11.22
N LEU A 319 0.20 -17.65 12.35
CA LEU A 319 -1.00 -18.48 12.53
C LEU A 319 -2.10 -18.08 11.54
N THR A 320 -2.29 -16.78 11.35
CA THR A 320 -3.18 -16.21 10.33
C THR A 320 -2.76 -16.66 8.94
N PHE A 321 -1.46 -16.57 8.63
CA PHE A 321 -0.91 -17.01 7.35
C PHE A 321 -1.13 -18.50 7.09
N ALA A 322 -0.85 -19.33 8.09
CA ALA A 322 -1.00 -20.77 8.02
C ALA A 322 -2.46 -21.21 7.82
N LYS A 323 -3.40 -20.53 8.49
CA LYS A 323 -4.83 -20.83 8.40
C LYS A 323 -5.41 -20.46 7.04
N HIS A 324 -5.05 -19.29 6.50
CA HIS A 324 -5.73 -18.73 5.34
C HIS A 324 -5.01 -18.93 4.01
N PHE A 325 -3.67 -18.91 4.02
CA PHE A 325 -2.89 -19.00 2.78
C PHE A 325 -2.25 -20.37 2.60
N LEU A 326 -1.71 -20.97 3.67
CA LEU A 326 -1.27 -22.37 3.61
C LEU A 326 -2.41 -23.38 3.70
N SER A 327 -3.60 -22.92 4.11
CA SER A 327 -4.82 -23.75 4.24
C SER A 327 -4.58 -25.02 5.06
N LEU A 328 -3.83 -24.92 6.15
CA LEU A 328 -3.59 -26.08 7.03
C LEU A 328 -4.90 -26.59 7.64
N ASP A 329 -4.99 -27.90 7.84
CA ASP A 329 -6.12 -28.51 8.52
C ASP A 329 -6.23 -28.04 9.99
N GLN A 330 -7.46 -28.04 10.52
CA GLN A 330 -7.74 -27.49 11.85
C GLN A 330 -6.91 -28.15 12.96
N LYS A 331 -6.61 -29.45 12.86
CA LYS A 331 -5.82 -30.16 13.87
C LYS A 331 -4.39 -29.62 13.93
N ARG A 332 -3.78 -29.26 12.79
CA ARG A 332 -2.46 -28.62 12.77
C ARG A 332 -2.50 -27.19 13.30
N ILE A 333 -3.55 -26.44 12.96
CA ILE A 333 -3.78 -25.09 13.49
C ILE A 333 -3.91 -25.11 15.01
N ASP A 334 -4.66 -26.05 15.57
CA ASP A 334 -4.85 -26.17 17.02
C ASP A 334 -3.53 -26.47 17.74
N VAL A 335 -2.71 -27.39 17.20
CA VAL A 335 -1.38 -27.70 17.76
C VAL A 335 -0.45 -26.49 17.77
N LEU A 336 -0.43 -25.70 16.68
CA LEU A 336 0.36 -24.47 16.61
C LEU A 336 -0.14 -23.41 17.59
N ALA A 337 -1.46 -23.22 17.66
CA ALA A 337 -2.09 -22.26 18.55
C ALA A 337 -1.80 -22.58 20.03
N ASP A 338 -1.90 -23.85 20.43
CA ASP A 338 -1.60 -24.29 21.80
C ASP A 338 -0.16 -23.97 22.20
N PHE A 339 0.79 -24.13 21.28
CA PHE A 339 2.17 -23.74 21.52
C PHE A 339 2.33 -22.23 21.66
N PHE A 340 1.73 -21.44 20.76
CA PHE A 340 1.83 -19.98 20.81
C PHE A 340 1.21 -19.39 22.09
N LYS A 341 0.20 -20.05 22.65
CA LYS A 341 -0.46 -19.65 23.90
C LYS A 341 0.36 -19.92 25.16
N ASP A 342 1.30 -20.86 25.14
CA ASP A 342 1.97 -21.30 26.37
C ASP A 342 2.70 -20.14 27.08
N GLY A 343 2.34 -19.93 28.34
CA GLY A 343 2.89 -18.88 29.18
C GLY A 343 2.60 -17.46 28.70
N ARG A 344 1.57 -17.24 27.87
CA ARG A 344 1.14 -15.91 27.41
C ARG A 344 0.07 -15.28 28.29
N GLU A 345 -0.08 -13.97 28.14
CA GLU A 345 -1.11 -13.19 28.81
C GLU A 345 -2.49 -13.52 28.24
N LYS A 346 -3.53 -13.30 29.06
CA LYS A 346 -4.91 -13.68 28.70
C LYS A 346 -5.41 -13.00 27.43
N ASP A 347 -5.01 -11.76 27.19
CA ASP A 347 -5.44 -11.00 26.02
C ASP A 347 -4.83 -11.58 24.74
N VAL A 348 -3.53 -11.88 24.74
CA VAL A 348 -2.86 -12.57 23.62
C VAL A 348 -3.49 -13.94 23.35
N ILE A 349 -3.81 -14.71 24.39
CA ILE A 349 -4.47 -16.02 24.24
C ILE A 349 -5.83 -15.85 23.56
N LYS A 350 -6.60 -14.84 23.95
CA LYS A 350 -7.91 -14.53 23.38
C LYS A 350 -7.77 -14.19 21.90
N ASP A 351 -6.80 -13.36 21.50
CA ASP A 351 -6.60 -12.98 20.10
C ASP A 351 -6.22 -14.20 19.24
N ILE A 352 -5.37 -15.09 19.77
CA ILE A 352 -5.07 -16.38 19.14
C ILE A 352 -6.34 -17.23 18.97
N ASP A 353 -7.20 -17.32 19.99
CA ASP A 353 -8.47 -18.05 19.91
C ASP A 353 -9.39 -17.47 18.83
N GLU A 354 -9.40 -16.16 18.63
CA GLU A 354 -10.18 -15.51 17.58
C GLU A 354 -9.70 -15.89 16.18
N ILE A 355 -8.37 -15.94 15.95
CA ILE A 355 -7.77 -16.45 14.70
C ILE A 355 -8.18 -17.90 14.47
N VAL A 356 -8.05 -18.76 15.49
CA VAL A 356 -8.40 -20.18 15.40
C VAL A 356 -9.87 -20.37 15.05
N ALA A 357 -10.76 -19.56 15.64
CA ALA A 357 -12.20 -19.54 15.34
C ALA A 357 -12.54 -18.95 13.95
N GLY A 358 -11.57 -18.35 13.26
CA GLY A 358 -11.76 -17.73 11.94
C GLY A 358 -12.42 -16.35 12.00
N LYS A 359 -12.35 -15.66 13.15
CA LYS A 359 -12.68 -14.24 13.24
C LYS A 359 -11.56 -13.42 12.63
N VAL A 360 -11.93 -12.25 12.12
CA VAL A 360 -10.98 -11.29 11.55
C VAL A 360 -10.29 -10.53 12.67
N VAL A 361 -8.95 -10.49 12.62
CA VAL A 361 -8.07 -9.79 13.56
C VAL A 361 -7.18 -8.77 12.84
N GLU A 362 -6.49 -7.90 13.57
CA GLU A 362 -5.66 -6.84 12.98
C GLU A 362 -4.46 -7.41 12.19
N GLU A 363 -3.93 -8.57 12.58
CA GLU A 363 -2.83 -9.27 11.92
C GLU A 363 -3.15 -9.65 10.47
N GLU A 364 -4.42 -9.91 10.15
CA GLU A 364 -4.84 -10.16 8.76
C GLU A 364 -4.56 -8.95 7.88
N ILE A 365 -4.80 -7.74 8.39
CA ILE A 365 -4.58 -6.51 7.65
C ILE A 365 -3.09 -6.28 7.44
N LEU A 366 -2.28 -6.47 8.49
CA LEU A 366 -0.82 -6.38 8.40
C LEU A 366 -0.26 -7.37 7.38
N LEU A 367 -0.80 -8.59 7.33
CA LEU A 367 -0.39 -9.60 6.37
C LEU A 367 -0.78 -9.25 4.94
N ILE A 368 -1.97 -8.67 4.72
CA ILE A 368 -2.39 -8.15 3.40
C ILE A 368 -1.47 -6.99 2.97
N ILE A 369 -1.20 -6.04 3.86
CA ILE A 369 -0.25 -4.94 3.61
C ILE A 369 1.12 -5.51 3.20
N ASN A 370 1.58 -6.53 3.93
CA ASN A 370 2.85 -7.19 3.64
C ASN A 370 2.87 -7.83 2.24
N LEU A 371 1.82 -8.58 1.89
CA LEU A 371 1.68 -9.21 0.58
C LEU A 371 1.71 -8.18 -0.55
N VAL A 372 1.02 -7.05 -0.39
CA VAL A 372 0.96 -6.01 -1.42
C VAL A 372 2.31 -5.29 -1.57
N LEU A 373 2.98 -4.98 -0.46
CA LEU A 373 4.28 -4.29 -0.47
C LEU A 373 5.47 -5.19 -0.79
N ASN A 374 5.32 -6.52 -0.72
CA ASN A 374 6.44 -7.43 -0.92
C ASN A 374 6.75 -7.56 -2.42
N ASP A 375 7.92 -7.05 -2.81
CA ASP A 375 8.40 -7.05 -4.20
C ASP A 375 8.86 -8.44 -4.69
N ARG A 376 9.06 -9.42 -3.80
CA ARG A 376 9.42 -10.81 -4.17
C ARG A 376 8.23 -11.65 -4.65
N TYR A 377 7.00 -11.19 -4.43
CA TYR A 377 5.80 -11.84 -4.96
C TYR A 377 5.28 -11.07 -6.16
N ASP A 378 5.07 -11.79 -7.26
CA ASP A 378 4.40 -11.25 -8.44
C ASP A 378 2.89 -11.15 -8.21
N LEU A 379 2.22 -10.41 -9.08
CA LEU A 379 0.79 -10.19 -9.00
C LEU A 379 -0.02 -11.49 -9.09
N ASN A 380 0.44 -12.48 -9.88
CA ASN A 380 -0.19 -13.78 -9.97
C ASN A 380 -0.20 -14.48 -8.62
N LYS A 381 0.94 -14.51 -7.93
CA LYS A 381 1.05 -15.12 -6.60
C LYS A 381 0.22 -14.37 -5.55
N ILE A 382 0.14 -13.05 -5.66
CA ILE A 382 -0.72 -12.23 -4.79
C ILE A 382 -2.19 -12.57 -5.01
N ASN A 383 -2.65 -12.70 -6.26
CA ASN A 383 -4.02 -13.11 -6.60
C ASN A 383 -4.35 -14.56 -6.19
N GLU A 384 -3.36 -15.45 -6.08
CA GLU A 384 -3.57 -16.78 -5.48
C GLU A 384 -3.91 -16.69 -3.98
N TYR A 385 -3.25 -15.77 -3.27
CA TYR A 385 -3.46 -15.57 -1.84
C TYR A 385 -4.70 -14.73 -1.55
N LEU A 386 -4.78 -13.55 -2.15
CA LEU A 386 -5.87 -12.60 -2.02
C LEU A 386 -6.90 -12.91 -3.11
N ASN A 387 -8.06 -13.41 -2.71
CA ASN A 387 -9.19 -13.60 -3.62
C ASN A 387 -10.42 -12.90 -3.08
N GLN A 388 -11.43 -12.73 -3.93
CA GLN A 388 -12.68 -12.05 -3.58
C GLN A 388 -13.28 -12.55 -2.28
N LYS A 389 -13.41 -13.87 -2.09
CA LYS A 389 -13.99 -14.45 -0.87
C LYS A 389 -13.20 -14.10 0.38
N TYR A 390 -11.87 -14.11 0.30
CA TYR A 390 -11.00 -13.75 1.41
C TYR A 390 -11.13 -12.26 1.75
N ILE A 391 -11.04 -11.38 0.75
CA ILE A 391 -11.16 -9.94 0.93
C ILE A 391 -12.53 -9.54 1.47
N GLU A 392 -13.62 -10.11 0.95
CA GLU A 392 -14.98 -9.89 1.47
C GLU A 392 -15.12 -10.25 2.95
N ARG A 393 -14.49 -11.36 3.38
CA ARG A 393 -14.51 -11.78 4.79
C ARG A 393 -13.83 -10.73 5.66
N VAL A 394 -12.59 -10.35 5.31
CA VAL A 394 -11.80 -9.36 6.05
C VAL A 394 -12.56 -8.06 6.12
N PHE A 395 -13.07 -7.58 4.98
CA PHE A 395 -13.82 -6.34 4.85
C PHE A 395 -15.08 -6.30 5.72
N LYS A 396 -15.79 -7.43 5.88
CA LYS A 396 -16.97 -7.53 6.76
C LYS A 396 -16.61 -7.57 8.24
N GLY A 397 -15.43 -8.09 8.59
CA GLY A 397 -14.99 -8.26 9.98
C GLY A 397 -14.33 -7.04 10.63
N ILE A 398 -13.82 -6.09 9.83
CA ILE A 398 -13.09 -4.93 10.35
C ILE A 398 -13.99 -3.72 10.64
N LYS A 399 -13.56 -2.90 11.61
CA LYS A 399 -14.21 -1.60 11.90
C LYS A 399 -13.86 -0.58 10.81
N LYS A 400 -14.86 -0.22 10.02
CA LYS A 400 -14.79 0.78 8.95
C LYS A 400 -14.89 2.18 9.55
N GLU A 401 -13.96 3.05 9.17
CA GLU A 401 -13.99 4.47 9.53
C GLU A 401 -13.78 5.34 8.30
N ASP A 402 -14.27 6.58 8.38
CA ASP A 402 -14.12 7.54 7.31
C ASP A 402 -12.83 8.32 7.44
N SER A 403 -12.05 8.29 6.35
CA SER A 403 -10.82 9.06 6.21
C SER A 403 -10.72 9.56 4.78
N LYS A 404 -10.17 10.76 4.57
CA LYS A 404 -9.94 11.29 3.22
C LYS A 404 -9.13 10.32 2.36
N LEU A 405 -8.18 9.61 2.98
CA LEU A 405 -7.33 8.65 2.30
C LEU A 405 -8.12 7.46 1.74
N LYS A 406 -9.10 6.95 2.48
CA LYS A 406 -10.04 5.93 1.99
C LYS A 406 -10.74 6.39 0.72
N TYR A 407 -11.32 7.59 0.72
CA TYR A 407 -12.04 8.10 -0.45
C TYR A 407 -11.12 8.39 -1.64
N LEU A 408 -9.86 8.77 -1.38
CA LEU A 408 -8.87 8.96 -2.43
C LEU A 408 -8.54 7.62 -3.10
N ALA A 409 -8.27 6.60 -2.29
CA ALA A 409 -8.00 5.25 -2.78
C ALA A 409 -9.15 4.66 -3.59
N ILE A 410 -10.39 4.92 -3.15
CA ILE A 410 -11.61 4.58 -3.89
C ILE A 410 -11.61 5.26 -5.27
N CYS A 411 -11.36 6.56 -5.34
CA CYS A 411 -11.34 7.28 -6.62
C CYS A 411 -10.26 6.72 -7.56
N HIS A 412 -9.06 6.42 -7.06
CA HIS A 412 -7.99 5.90 -7.88
C HIS A 412 -8.29 4.53 -8.50
N ILE A 413 -8.93 3.63 -7.76
CA ILE A 413 -9.33 2.32 -8.29
C ILE A 413 -10.49 2.47 -9.28
N ILE A 414 -11.55 3.20 -8.91
CA ILE A 414 -12.72 3.39 -9.78
C ILE A 414 -12.34 4.02 -11.13
N PHE A 415 -11.44 5.00 -11.11
CA PHE A 415 -11.06 5.76 -12.29
C PHE A 415 -9.73 5.29 -12.89
N ALA A 416 -9.26 4.09 -12.53
CA ALA A 416 -8.04 3.51 -13.10
C ALA A 416 -8.16 3.34 -14.62
N ASP A 417 -9.32 2.87 -15.10
CA ASP A 417 -9.57 2.56 -16.52
C ASP A 417 -10.24 3.70 -17.31
N GLU A 418 -10.34 4.90 -16.73
CA GLU A 418 -11.01 6.10 -17.27
C GLU A 418 -12.51 5.98 -17.60
N GLU A 419 -13.05 4.78 -17.81
CA GLU A 419 -14.47 4.44 -17.95
C GLU A 419 -14.90 3.53 -16.79
N ILE A 420 -16.01 3.86 -16.11
CA ILE A 420 -16.57 3.00 -15.06
C ILE A 420 -17.60 2.07 -15.69
N SER A 421 -17.45 0.77 -15.53
CA SER A 421 -18.50 -0.17 -15.91
C SER A 421 -19.68 -0.12 -14.93
N SER A 422 -20.90 -0.35 -15.42
CA SER A 422 -22.09 -0.40 -14.55
C SER A 422 -22.00 -1.49 -13.48
N SER A 423 -21.21 -2.54 -13.72
CA SER A 423 -20.91 -3.62 -12.78
C SER A 423 -19.97 -3.17 -11.67
N GLU A 424 -18.86 -2.49 -11.99
CA GLU A 424 -17.95 -1.88 -11.01
C GLU A 424 -18.73 -0.97 -10.07
N TYR A 425 -19.50 -0.05 -10.64
CA TYR A 425 -20.28 0.90 -9.86
C TYR A 425 -21.32 0.24 -8.96
N LYS A 426 -21.94 -0.86 -9.40
CA LYS A 426 -22.92 -1.60 -8.60
C LYS A 426 -22.26 -2.38 -7.46
N ALA A 427 -21.17 -3.09 -7.73
CA ALA A 427 -20.42 -3.85 -6.73
C ALA A 427 -19.82 -2.93 -5.65
N LEU A 428 -19.28 -1.79 -6.11
CA LEU A 428 -18.92 -0.64 -5.31
C LEU A 428 -20.11 -0.28 -4.41
N TRP A 429 -21.24 0.12 -4.98
CA TRP A 429 -22.40 0.60 -4.26
C TRP A 429 -22.98 -0.41 -3.26
N ASP A 430 -23.10 -1.68 -3.63
CA ASP A 430 -23.64 -2.73 -2.76
C ASP A 430 -22.72 -2.94 -1.54
N SER A 431 -21.39 -2.91 -1.75
CA SER A 431 -20.39 -2.95 -0.67
C SER A 431 -20.38 -1.67 0.17
N PHE A 432 -20.66 -0.52 -0.44
CA PHE A 432 -20.64 0.78 0.22
C PHE A 432 -21.88 1.11 1.00
N LYS A 433 -23.06 0.69 0.52
CA LYS A 433 -24.35 0.83 1.19
C LYS A 433 -24.31 0.20 2.58
N GLU A 434 -23.61 -0.93 2.72
CA GLU A 434 -23.37 -1.58 4.01
C GLU A 434 -22.35 -0.82 4.90
N SER A 435 -21.45 -0.03 4.31
CA SER A 435 -20.36 0.66 5.01
C SER A 435 -20.64 2.11 5.43
N ARG A 436 -21.85 2.64 5.16
CA ARG A 436 -22.28 4.03 5.50
C ARG A 436 -21.25 5.10 5.06
N LEU A 437 -20.97 5.20 3.77
CA LEU A 437 -20.11 6.28 3.25
C LEU A 437 -20.68 7.67 3.60
N ASP A 438 -19.77 8.60 3.88
CA ASP A 438 -19.99 10.03 3.95
C ASP A 438 -20.02 10.64 2.53
N PRO A 439 -21.19 11.06 2.03
CA PRO A 439 -21.33 11.62 0.68
C PRO A 439 -20.61 12.96 0.52
N GLU A 440 -20.53 13.78 1.57
CA GLU A 440 -19.88 15.10 1.52
C GLU A 440 -18.37 14.95 1.39
N LEU A 441 -17.82 13.97 2.10
CA LEU A 441 -16.41 13.61 2.02
C LEU A 441 -16.06 13.03 0.64
N LEU A 442 -16.91 12.14 0.11
CA LEU A 442 -16.74 11.59 -1.24
C LEU A 442 -16.76 12.68 -2.31
N GLU A 443 -17.74 13.60 -2.27
CA GLU A 443 -17.82 14.72 -3.22
C GLU A 443 -16.58 15.61 -3.15
N THR A 444 -16.13 15.89 -1.94
CA THR A 444 -14.91 16.67 -1.68
C THR A 444 -13.67 16.03 -2.31
N VAL A 445 -13.50 14.72 -2.12
CA VAL A 445 -12.32 14.00 -2.64
C VAL A 445 -12.41 13.76 -4.15
N LEU A 446 -13.61 13.50 -4.67
CA LEU A 446 -13.84 13.40 -6.12
C LEU A 446 -13.50 14.71 -6.84
N TYR A 447 -13.84 15.85 -6.23
CA TYR A 447 -13.44 17.15 -6.75
C TYR A 447 -11.93 17.32 -6.77
N ASP A 448 -11.25 17.02 -5.66
CA ASP A 448 -9.80 17.13 -5.55
C ASP A 448 -9.10 16.20 -6.57
N PHE A 449 -9.60 14.97 -6.72
CA PHE A 449 -9.14 14.00 -7.73
C PHE A 449 -9.34 14.54 -9.16
N SER A 450 -10.51 15.10 -9.45
CA SER A 450 -10.81 15.74 -10.74
C SER A 450 -9.87 16.91 -11.05
N LEU A 451 -9.55 17.72 -10.04
CA LEU A 451 -8.63 18.84 -10.18
C LEU A 451 -7.21 18.35 -10.50
N CYS A 452 -6.70 17.37 -9.76
CA CYS A 452 -5.38 16.78 -9.99
C CYS A 452 -5.26 16.06 -11.34
N ARG A 453 -6.35 15.50 -11.87
CA ARG A 453 -6.39 14.90 -13.20
C ARG A 453 -6.74 15.90 -14.31
N MET A 454 -7.10 17.13 -13.95
CA MET A 454 -7.61 18.16 -14.86
C MET A 454 -8.76 17.65 -15.76
N LYS A 455 -9.55 16.71 -15.25
CA LYS A 455 -10.65 16.03 -15.94
C LYS A 455 -11.85 16.02 -15.00
N ILE A 456 -13.04 16.30 -15.52
CA ILE A 456 -14.25 16.26 -14.70
C ILE A 456 -14.66 14.80 -14.54
N TYR A 457 -14.47 14.25 -13.36
CA TYR A 457 -15.11 13.00 -12.98
C TYR A 457 -16.44 13.30 -12.28
N LYS A 458 -17.44 12.49 -12.57
CA LYS A 458 -18.73 12.53 -11.89
C LYS A 458 -19.09 11.11 -11.51
N MET A 459 -19.41 10.92 -10.24
CA MET A 459 -20.34 9.87 -9.87
C MET A 459 -21.69 10.37 -10.36
N ASP A 460 -22.29 9.74 -11.37
CA ASP A 460 -23.62 10.15 -11.82
C ASP A 460 -24.57 10.25 -10.62
N LYS A 461 -25.39 11.31 -10.60
CA LYS A 461 -26.22 11.68 -9.43
C LYS A 461 -27.17 10.55 -9.04
N TYR A 462 -26.73 9.71 -8.11
CA TYR A 462 -27.49 8.58 -7.56
C TYR A 462 -28.60 8.97 -6.58
N TYR A 463 -28.87 10.27 -6.39
CA TYR A 463 -30.07 10.73 -5.66
C TYR A 463 -31.38 10.29 -6.31
N LYS A 464 -31.38 9.87 -7.58
CA LYS A 464 -32.58 9.40 -8.29
C LYS A 464 -32.94 7.92 -8.07
N TYR A 465 -32.02 7.12 -7.51
CA TYR A 465 -32.27 5.69 -7.23
C TYR A 465 -32.39 5.40 -5.73
N LEU A 466 -32.36 6.45 -4.91
CA LEU A 466 -32.62 6.42 -3.47
C LEU A 466 -34.06 6.81 -3.10
N SER A 467 -34.93 7.05 -4.10
CA SER A 467 -36.37 7.28 -3.93
C SER A 467 -37.18 6.01 -4.17
#